data_AF-A0A8T6TR71-F1
#
_entry.id   AF-A0A8T6TR71-F1
#
_cell.length_a   1.000
_cell.length_b   1.000
_cell.length_c   1.000
_cell.angle_alpha   90.00
_cell.angle_beta   90.00
_cell.angle_gamma   90.00
#
_symmetry.space_group_name_H-M   'P 1'
#
loop_
_entity.id
_entity.type
_entity.pdbx_description
1 polymer ?
#
loop_
_entity_poly.entity_id
_entity_poly.type
_entity_poly.pdbx_seq_one_letter_code
_entity_poly.pdbx_strand_id
1 'polypeptide(L)'
;MTRRTSETEQRDVVQLTKDLVGIPSTAKDGDEVYRFARDWLVERGLDARFQETESPFLEYQGFQNLLVSLGDGEGPRVMLNGHLDTVSAGEG
;
A
#
# COMPACT_ATOMS: atom_id res chain seq x y z
N MET A 1 -8.04 11.39 25.04
CA MET A 1 -6.82 12.16 24.71
C MET A 1 -6.55 11.97 23.22
N THR A 2 -6.81 12.97 22.39
CA THR A 2 -6.61 12.85 20.94
C THR A 2 -5.15 13.17 20.64
N ARG A 3 -4.35 12.15 20.36
CA ARG A 3 -2.95 12.33 19.93
C ARG A 3 -2.95 12.97 18.54
N ARG A 4 -2.29 14.11 18.40
CA ARG A 4 -1.95 14.68 17.09
C ARG A 4 -0.60 14.14 16.63
N THR A 5 -0.41 14.03 15.32
CA THR A 5 0.89 13.73 14.71
C THR A 5 1.87 14.88 14.98
N SER A 6 3.12 14.54 15.26
CA SER A 6 4.23 15.48 15.37
C SER A 6 4.56 16.12 14.02
N GLU A 7 5.30 17.23 14.02
CA GLU A 7 5.75 17.87 12.78
C GLU A 7 6.61 16.94 11.91
N THR A 8 7.44 16.10 12.55
CA THR A 8 8.24 15.10 11.84
C THR A 8 7.36 14.04 11.19
N GLU A 9 6.40 13.47 11.92
CA GLU A 9 5.44 12.52 11.35
C GLU A 9 4.65 13.13 10.18
N GLN A 10 4.28 14.42 10.28
CA GLN A 10 3.60 15.11 9.19
C GLN A 10 4.50 15.26 7.95
N ARG A 11 5.77 15.64 8.14
CA ARG A 11 6.74 15.73 7.04
C ARG A 11 6.99 14.37 6.38
N ASP A 12 7.14 13.32 7.19
CA ASP A 12 7.38 11.96 6.71
C ASP A 12 6.19 11.44 5.90
N VAL A 13 4.96 11.70 6.35
CA VAL A 13 3.74 11.36 5.62
C VAL A 13 3.67 12.11 4.29
N VAL A 14 3.99 13.41 4.27
CA VAL A 14 4.02 14.19 3.02
C VAL A 14 5.07 13.64 2.06
N GLN A 15 6.25 13.26 2.54
CA GLN A 15 7.30 12.71 1.70
C GLN A 15 6.89 11.34 1.12
N LEU A 16 6.41 10.43 1.97
CA LEU A 16 5.90 9.13 1.51
C LEU A 16 4.78 9.28 0.47
N THR A 17 3.88 10.24 0.68
CA THR A 17 2.78 10.50 -0.27
C THR A 17 3.33 10.99 -1.62
N LYS A 18 4.35 11.85 -1.62
CA LYS A 18 5.00 12.31 -2.86
C LYS A 18 5.70 11.16 -3.59
N ASP A 19 6.40 10.31 -2.85
CA ASP A 19 7.11 9.17 -3.42
C ASP A 19 6.11 8.19 -4.07
N LEU A 20 4.98 7.92 -3.42
CA LEU A 20 3.90 7.08 -3.97
C LEU A 20 3.25 7.70 -5.22
N VAL A 21 2.87 8.97 -5.17
CA VAL A 21 2.22 9.67 -6.31
C VAL A 21 3.17 9.87 -7.49
N GLY A 22 4.48 9.86 -7.25
CA GLY A 22 5.50 9.92 -8.31
C GLY A 22 5.57 8.67 -9.18
N ILE A 23 4.96 7.56 -8.74
CA ILE A 23 4.97 6.27 -9.45
C ILE A 23 3.63 6.11 -10.21
N PRO A 24 3.64 6.04 -11.55
CA PRO A 24 2.45 5.69 -12.32
C PRO A 24 1.89 4.33 -11.89
N SER A 25 0.59 4.27 -11.60
CA SER A 25 -0.05 3.08 -11.02
C SER A 25 -1.44 2.79 -11.60
N THR A 26 -1.70 3.12 -12.86
CA THR A 26 -2.96 2.69 -13.48
C THR A 26 -3.02 1.18 -13.60
N ALA A 27 -4.22 0.62 -13.83
CA ALA A 27 -4.38 -0.82 -14.08
C ALA A 27 -3.58 -1.36 -15.29
N LYS A 28 -3.01 -0.48 -16.11
CA LYS A 28 -2.13 -0.82 -17.25
C LYS A 28 -0.64 -0.64 -16.95
N ASP A 29 -0.31 0.01 -15.84
CA ASP A 29 1.07 0.19 -15.40
C ASP A 29 1.57 -1.07 -14.68
N GLY A 30 2.88 -1.12 -14.44
CA GLY A 30 3.52 -2.24 -13.76
C GLY A 30 3.28 -2.26 -12.25
N ASP A 31 3.88 -3.24 -11.58
CA ASP A 31 3.81 -3.46 -10.13
C ASP A 31 4.79 -2.60 -9.31
N GLU A 32 5.33 -1.52 -9.89
CA GLU A 32 6.38 -0.71 -9.26
C GLU A 32 5.93 -0.08 -7.95
N VAL A 33 4.71 0.47 -7.89
CA VAL A 33 4.16 1.07 -6.67
C VAL A 33 3.99 0.03 -5.55
N TYR A 34 3.66 -1.21 -5.92
CA TYR A 34 3.50 -2.32 -4.99
C TYR A 34 4.85 -2.77 -4.42
N ARG A 35 5.90 -2.84 -5.27
CA ARG A 35 7.28 -3.11 -4.83
C ARG A 35 7.80 -2.01 -3.91
N PHE A 36 7.60 -0.76 -4.28
CA PHE A 36 7.98 0.38 -3.45
C PHE A 36 7.30 0.31 -2.07
N ALA A 37 5.98 0.09 -2.01
CA ALA A 37 5.26 -0.02 -0.75
C ALA A 37 5.76 -1.21 0.10
N ARG A 38 6.02 -2.38 -0.52
CA ARG A 38 6.57 -3.55 0.17
C ARG A 38 7.94 -3.23 0.78
N ASP A 39 8.85 -2.69 -0.01
CA ASP A 39 10.22 -2.39 0.43
C ASP A 39 10.22 -1.35 1.56
N TRP A 40 9.42 -0.28 1.43
CA TRP A 40 9.28 0.75 2.47
C TRP A 40 8.82 0.18 3.82
N LEU A 41 7.91 -0.80 3.79
CA LEU A 41 7.41 -1.48 4.98
C LEU A 41 8.43 -2.47 5.56
N VAL A 42 9.10 -3.25 4.71
CA VAL A 42 10.15 -4.20 5.11
C VAL A 42 11.34 -3.49 5.75
N GLU A 43 11.78 -2.36 5.19
CA GLU A 43 12.85 -1.52 5.75
C GLU A 43 12.54 -1.02 7.18
N ARG A 44 11.25 -0.99 7.55
CA ARG A 44 10.75 -0.62 8.89
C ARG A 44 10.47 -1.83 9.78
N GLY A 45 10.85 -3.03 9.35
CA GLY A 45 10.74 -4.27 10.11
C GLY A 45 9.34 -4.88 10.12
N LEU A 46 8.47 -4.53 9.17
CA LEU A 46 7.14 -5.12 9.05
C LEU A 46 7.17 -6.34 8.11
N ASP A 47 6.38 -7.38 8.45
CA ASP A 47 6.17 -8.56 7.58
C ASP A 47 5.22 -8.21 6.43
N ALA A 48 5.78 -7.53 5.42
CA ALA A 48 5.07 -7.15 4.21
C ALA A 48 5.37 -8.14 3.08
N ARG A 49 4.33 -8.79 2.57
CA ARG A 49 4.44 -9.84 1.54
C ARG A 49 3.41 -9.67 0.45
N PHE A 50 3.79 -10.07 -0.77
CA PHE A 50 2.84 -10.21 -1.85
C PHE A 50 1.98 -11.46 -1.65
N GLN A 51 0.70 -11.30 -1.93
CA GLN A 51 -0.28 -12.37 -1.93
C GLN A 51 -1.11 -12.26 -3.20
N GLU A 52 -0.97 -13.26 -4.06
CA GLU A 52 -1.83 -13.42 -5.22
C GLU A 52 -3.26 -13.75 -4.78
N THR A 53 -4.24 -13.26 -5.52
CA THR A 53 -5.63 -13.65 -5.34
C THR A 53 -6.15 -14.25 -6.62
N GLU A 54 -6.40 -15.55 -6.60
CA GLU A 54 -7.16 -16.22 -7.65
C GLU A 54 -8.65 -15.90 -7.44
N SER A 55 -9.29 -15.35 -8.47
CA SER A 55 -10.74 -15.16 -8.48
C SER A 55 -11.32 -15.70 -9.77
N PRO A 56 -12.32 -16.60 -9.72
CA PRO A 56 -13.02 -17.06 -10.91
C PRO A 56 -13.89 -15.97 -11.54
N PHE A 57 -14.02 -14.82 -10.88
CA PHE A 57 -14.83 -13.68 -11.33
C PHE A 57 -13.99 -12.54 -11.92
N LEU A 58 -12.65 -12.62 -11.87
CA LEU A 58 -11.77 -11.65 -12.49
C LEU A 58 -11.27 -12.20 -13.83
N GLU A 59 -11.46 -11.41 -14.90
CA GLU A 59 -10.94 -11.74 -16.23
C GLU A 59 -9.41 -11.67 -16.30
N TYR A 60 -8.80 -11.02 -15.32
CA TYR A 60 -7.38 -10.78 -15.24
C TYR A 60 -6.80 -11.44 -13.98
N GLN A 61 -5.71 -12.21 -14.17
CA GLN A 61 -5.03 -13.02 -13.15
C GLN A 61 -3.64 -12.42 -12.86
N GLY A 62 -2.98 -12.84 -11.78
CA GLY A 62 -1.61 -12.41 -11.48
C GLY A 62 -1.47 -11.09 -10.70
N PHE A 63 -2.58 -10.47 -10.27
CA PHE A 63 -2.51 -9.26 -9.44
C PHE A 63 -2.13 -9.63 -8.01
N GLN A 64 -1.05 -9.02 -7.54
CA GLN A 64 -0.53 -9.22 -6.20
C GLN A 64 -1.11 -8.17 -5.26
N ASN A 65 -1.77 -8.62 -4.20
CA ASN A 65 -2.10 -7.77 -3.06
C ASN A 65 -0.89 -7.68 -2.13
N LEU A 66 -0.73 -6.54 -1.45
CA LEU A 66 0.25 -6.38 -0.40
C LEU A 66 -0.40 -6.64 0.96
N LEU A 67 0.02 -7.70 1.65
CA LEU A 67 -0.46 -8.04 2.98
C LEU A 67 0.62 -7.68 4.02
N VAL A 68 0.19 -7.04 5.09
CA VAL A 68 1.03 -6.72 6.26
C VAL A 68 0.34 -7.23 7.51
N SER A 69 1.07 -7.98 8.34
CA SER A 69 0.59 -8.43 9.65
C SER A 69 1.40 -7.77 10.76
N LEU A 70 0.71 -7.25 11.78
CA LEU A 70 1.32 -6.65 12.95
C LEU A 70 0.65 -7.17 14.22
N GLY A 71 1.45 -7.79 15.10
CA GLY A 71 0.99 -8.39 16.35
C GLY A 71 0.46 -9.82 16.19
N ASP A 72 0.48 -10.57 17.29
CA ASP A 72 0.14 -12.00 17.39
C ASP A 72 -0.80 -12.32 18.58
N GLY A 73 -1.35 -11.30 19.23
CA GLY A 73 -2.22 -11.45 20.40
C GLY A 73 -3.62 -11.98 20.11
N GLU A 74 -4.33 -12.39 21.16
CA GLU A 74 -5.70 -12.94 21.10
C GLU A 74 -6.82 -11.87 21.11
N GLY A 75 -6.45 -10.59 21.09
CA GLY A 75 -7.40 -9.49 21.09
C GLY A 75 -8.16 -9.31 19.77
N PRO A 76 -9.05 -8.30 19.70
CA PRO A 76 -9.74 -7.95 18.47
C PRO A 76 -8.76 -7.65 17.33
N ARG A 77 -9.08 -8.15 16.13
CA ARG A 77 -8.29 -7.91 14.90
C ARG A 77 -8.90 -6.77 14.11
N VAL A 78 -8.06 -5.86 13.62
CA VAL A 78 -8.45 -4.74 12.77
C VAL A 78 -7.73 -4.91 11.42
N MET A 79 -8.49 -4.80 10.33
CA MET A 79 -7.94 -4.78 8.97
C MET A 79 -7.99 -3.36 8.44
N LEU A 80 -6.83 -2.82 8.06
CA LEU A 80 -6.74 -1.58 7.29
C LEU A 80 -6.57 -1.98 5.82
N ASN A 81 -7.45 -1.47 4.96
CA ASN A 81 -7.45 -1.79 3.54
C ASN A 81 -7.46 -0.51 2.71
N GLY A 82 -6.73 -0.54 1.60
CA GLY A 82 -6.65 0.51 0.60
C GLY A 82 -6.15 -0.09 -0.71
N HIS A 83 -6.21 0.71 -1.77
CA HIS A 83 -5.73 0.33 -3.09
C HIS A 83 -4.63 1.30 -3.54
N LEU A 84 -3.70 0.84 -4.37
CA LEU A 84 -2.56 1.62 -4.87
C LEU A 84 -2.74 2.05 -6.32
N ASP A 85 -3.73 1.50 -7.00
CA ASP A 85 -4.01 1.83 -8.38
C ASP A 85 -4.73 3.18 -8.51
N THR A 86 -4.45 3.86 -9.61
CA THR A 86 -5.07 5.14 -9.96
C THR A 86 -5.79 5.07 -11.28
N VAL A 87 -6.74 5.98 -11.50
CA VAL A 87 -7.29 6.19 -12.83
C VAL A 87 -6.28 6.98 -13.68
N SER A 88 -6.31 6.79 -15.00
CA SER A 88 -5.48 7.58 -15.92
C SER A 88 -5.68 9.07 -15.68
N ALA A 89 -4.58 9.81 -15.58
CA ALA A 89 -4.64 11.26 -15.48
C ALA A 89 -5.29 11.83 -16.75
N GLY A 90 -6.25 12.74 -16.57
CA GLY A 90 -6.84 13.48 -17.69
C GLY A 90 -5.91 14.60 -18.17
N GLU A 91 -6.01 14.95 -19.45
CA GLU A 91 -5.45 16.19 -19.97
C GLU A 91 -6.38 17.33 -19.53
N GLY A 92 -5.95 18.13 -18.55
CA GLY A 92 -6.75 19.21 -17.96
C GLY A 92 -7.13 20.32 -18.93
#